data_AF-A0A7C4UHX7-F1
#
_entry.id   AF-A0A7C4UHX7-F1
#
_cell.length_a   1.000
_cell.length_b   1.000
_cell.length_c   1.000
_cell.angle_alpha   90.00
_cell.angle_beta   90.00
_cell.angle_gamma   90.00
#
_symmetry.space_group_name_H-M   'P 1'
#
loop_
_entity.id
_entity.type
_entity.pdbx_description
1 polymer ?
#
loop_
_entity_poly.entity_id
_entity_poly.type
_entity_poly.pdbx_seq_one_letter_code
_entity_poly.pdbx_strand_id
1 'polypeptide(L)'
;DNMLAVLSYRNATASIRSSALEVEGGERRHLVVCGTEGTFHIQPLDNPAARIALSQPRDAFRKGYQDVRFPKYTRYVDDAADMARIIRGEKESDFSYEHDLTVQETLLQACGLPIPKD
;
A
#
# COMPACT_ATOMS: atom_id res chain seq x y z
N ASP A 1 12.32 0.89 -17.59
CA ASP A 1 12.13 -0.52 -17.14
C ASP A 1 12.39 -0.68 -15.64
N ASN A 2 13.17 0.22 -15.03
CA ASN A 2 13.28 0.41 -13.58
C ASN A 2 13.07 1.87 -13.20
N MET A 3 12.48 2.15 -12.05
CA MET A 3 12.33 3.50 -11.52
C MET A 3 12.42 3.51 -10.00
N LEU A 4 12.93 4.62 -9.44
CA LEU A 4 12.93 4.92 -8.01
C LEU A 4 12.44 6.35 -7.82
N ALA A 5 11.46 6.54 -6.94
CA ALA A 5 11.02 7.84 -6.47
C ALA A 5 11.15 7.91 -4.94
N VAL A 6 11.50 9.10 -4.43
CA VAL A 6 11.54 9.39 -2.99
C VAL A 6 10.58 10.54 -2.73
N LEU A 7 9.58 10.29 -1.89
CA LEU A 7 8.59 11.25 -1.47
C LEU A 7 8.93 11.72 -0.05
N SER A 8 8.99 13.03 0.13
CA SER A 8 9.27 13.66 1.42
C SER A 8 7.96 14.19 2.02
N TYR A 9 7.68 13.79 3.26
CA TYR A 9 6.57 14.28 4.05
C TYR A 9 7.10 14.91 5.33
N ARG A 10 6.28 15.73 6.00
CA ARG A 10 6.66 16.42 7.23
C ARG A 10 7.30 15.51 8.29
N ASN A 11 6.77 14.30 8.44
CA ASN A 11 7.17 13.35 9.49
C ASN A 11 7.62 11.98 8.95
N ALA A 12 7.81 11.85 7.63
CA ALA A 12 8.12 10.56 7.01
C ALA A 12 8.82 10.73 5.67
N THR A 13 9.56 9.69 5.28
CA THR A 13 10.09 9.54 3.92
C THR A 13 9.56 8.23 3.36
N ALA A 14 9.08 8.27 2.12
CA ALA A 14 8.66 7.06 1.40
C ALA A 14 9.54 6.87 0.17
N SER A 15 10.00 5.64 -0.07
CA SER A 15 10.69 5.26 -1.29
C SER A 15 9.84 4.27 -2.07
N ILE A 16 9.58 4.56 -3.34
CA ILE A 16 8.84 3.67 -4.25
C ILE A 16 9.79 3.20 -5.33
N ARG A 17 9.97 1.89 -5.45
CA ARG A 17 10.74 1.27 -6.53
C ARG A 17 9.82 0.42 -7.39
N SER A 18 9.93 0.57 -8.70
CA SER A 18 9.26 -0.28 -9.68
C SER A 18 10.28 -0.88 -10.63
N SER A 19 10.12 -2.16 -10.96
CA SER A 19 10.97 -2.89 -11.89
C SER A 19 10.15 -3.89 -12.67
N ALA A 20 10.28 -3.89 -13.99
CA ALA A 20 9.72 -4.90 -14.88
C ALA A 20 10.70 -6.05 -15.18
N LEU A 21 11.89 -6.03 -14.58
CA LEU A 21 13.00 -6.95 -14.90
C LEU A 21 13.29 -7.97 -13.79
N GLU A 22 12.61 -7.88 -12.65
CA GLU A 22 12.86 -8.79 -11.52
C GLU A 22 12.31 -10.19 -11.83
N VAL A 23 13.21 -11.18 -11.81
CA VAL A 23 12.84 -12.60 -11.81
C VAL A 23 11.96 -12.87 -10.58
N GLU A 24 10.77 -13.44 -10.79
CA GLU A 24 9.76 -13.63 -9.74
C GLU A 24 9.31 -12.33 -9.03
N GLY A 25 9.37 -11.18 -9.71
CA GLY A 25 9.03 -9.87 -9.14
C GLY A 25 7.63 -9.78 -8.51
N GLY A 26 6.69 -10.62 -8.95
CA GLY A 26 5.35 -10.74 -8.37
C GLY A 26 5.36 -11.06 -6.88
N GLU A 27 6.20 -12.02 -6.46
CA GLU A 27 6.37 -12.46 -5.07
C GLU A 27 7.18 -11.47 -4.22
N ARG A 28 7.89 -10.54 -4.88
CA ARG A 28 8.70 -9.52 -4.24
C ARG A 28 7.97 -8.18 -4.06
N ARG A 29 6.74 -8.05 -4.55
CA ARG A 29 5.90 -6.88 -4.26
C ARG A 29 5.64 -6.82 -2.77
N HIS A 30 6.04 -5.72 -2.13
CA HIS A 30 5.92 -5.56 -0.69
C HIS A 30 5.67 -4.11 -0.31
N LEU A 31 5.13 -3.94 0.89
CA LEU A 31 5.05 -2.66 1.58
C LEU A 31 5.70 -2.82 2.96
N VAL A 32 6.62 -1.90 3.28
CA VAL A 32 7.23 -1.82 4.61
C VAL A 32 6.91 -0.45 5.21
N VAL A 33 6.37 -0.47 6.42
CA VAL A 33 6.14 0.74 7.23
C VAL A 33 6.98 0.63 8.50
N CYS A 34 7.91 1.55 8.68
CA CYS A 34 8.75 1.63 9.87
C CYS A 34 8.31 2.82 10.72
N GLY A 35 7.73 2.52 11.88
CA GLY A 35 7.41 3.51 12.90
C GLY A 35 8.45 3.51 14.03
N THR A 36 8.24 4.40 14.99
CA THR A 36 9.10 4.51 16.18
C THR A 36 9.00 3.30 17.11
N GLU A 37 7.90 2.54 17.05
CA GLU A 37 7.62 1.44 17.98
C GLU A 37 7.44 0.08 17.29
N GLY A 38 7.65 0.04 15.98
CA GLY A 38 7.56 -1.21 15.25
C GLY A 38 7.71 -1.08 13.74
N THR A 39 7.79 -2.24 13.10
CA THR A 39 7.87 -2.38 11.64
C THR A 39 6.76 -3.32 11.19
N PHE A 40 6.06 -2.92 10.14
CA PHE A 40 5.11 -3.76 9.42
C PHE A 40 5.69 -4.09 8.05
N HIS A 41 5.69 -5.36 7.67
CA HIS A 41 6.14 -5.80 6.36
C HIS A 41 5.14 -6.81 5.78
N ILE A 42 4.49 -6.47 4.66
CA ILE A 42 3.65 -7.41 3.91
C ILE A 42 4.36 -7.84 2.63
N GLN A 43 4.48 -9.16 2.43
CA GLN A 43 5.06 -9.76 1.23
C GLN A 43 4.61 -11.24 1.09
N PRO A 44 4.11 -11.67 -0.07
CA PRO A 44 3.82 -10.85 -1.25
C PRO A 44 2.57 -9.98 -1.02
N LEU A 45 2.51 -8.81 -1.66
CA LEU A 45 1.49 -7.79 -1.38
C LEU A 45 0.03 -8.29 -1.53
N ASP A 46 -0.22 -9.16 -2.52
CA ASP A 46 -1.57 -9.69 -2.80
C ASP A 46 -1.93 -10.93 -1.93
N ASN A 47 -1.02 -11.43 -1.09
CA ASN A 47 -1.27 -12.55 -0.17
C ASN A 47 -1.28 -12.03 1.28
N PRO A 48 -2.33 -12.28 2.07
CA PRO A 48 -2.49 -11.72 3.42
C PRO A 48 -1.56 -12.38 4.48
N ALA A 49 -0.26 -12.20 4.34
CA ALA A 49 0.73 -12.51 5.37
C ALA A 49 1.62 -11.28 5.60
N ALA A 50 1.59 -10.76 6.83
CA ALA A 50 2.52 -9.73 7.27
C ALA A 50 3.45 -10.27 8.34
N ARG A 51 4.68 -9.78 8.32
CA ARG A 51 5.64 -9.92 9.41
C ARG A 51 5.74 -8.59 10.12
N ILE A 52 5.44 -8.59 11.41
CA ILE A 52 5.56 -7.39 12.25
C ILE A 52 6.71 -7.54 13.22
N ALA A 53 7.33 -6.43 13.60
CA ALA A 53 8.23 -6.32 14.74
C ALA A 53 7.71 -5.24 15.68
N LEU A 54 7.58 -5.56 16.97
CA LEU A 54 7.15 -4.58 17.98
C LEU A 54 8.24 -4.35 19.02
N SER A 55 8.43 -3.11 19.46
CA SER A 55 9.41 -2.74 20.50
C SER A 55 9.04 -3.32 21.88
N GLN A 56 7.73 -3.54 22.10
CA GLN A 56 7.12 -4.07 23.32
C GLN A 56 5.83 -4.83 22.97
N PRO A 57 5.31 -5.74 23.83
CA PRO A 57 4.03 -6.40 23.56
C PRO A 57 2.88 -5.39 23.46
N ARG A 58 1.88 -5.69 22.63
CA ARG A 58 0.66 -4.91 22.42
C ARG A 58 -0.52 -5.85 22.22
N ASP A 59 -1.54 -5.80 23.07
CA ASP A 59 -2.73 -6.64 22.98
C ASP A 59 -2.37 -8.12 22.77
N ALA A 60 -2.79 -8.71 21.64
CA ALA A 60 -2.53 -10.08 21.24
C ALA A 60 -1.14 -10.31 20.60
N PHE A 61 -0.33 -9.26 20.45
CA PHE A 61 0.97 -9.29 19.78
C PHE A 61 2.13 -9.20 20.79
N ARG A 62 3.15 -10.02 20.60
CA ARG A 62 4.36 -10.07 21.43
C ARG A 62 5.41 -9.07 20.95
N LYS A 63 6.37 -8.77 21.82
CA LYS A 63 7.60 -8.07 21.44
C LYS A 63 8.40 -8.87 20.40
N GLY A 64 9.12 -8.17 19.53
CA GLY A 64 9.99 -8.76 18.51
C GLY A 64 9.22 -9.20 17.27
N TYR A 65 9.87 -10.02 16.43
CA TYR A 65 9.27 -10.46 15.17
C TYR A 65 8.20 -11.53 15.36
N GLN A 66 7.11 -11.40 14.60
CA GLN A 66 6.08 -12.41 14.48
C GLN A 66 5.30 -12.28 13.17
N ASP A 67 4.66 -13.37 12.76
CA ASP A 67 3.80 -13.39 11.60
C ASP A 67 2.34 -13.14 12.01
N VAL A 68 1.63 -12.41 11.14
CA VAL A 68 0.22 -12.09 11.24
C VAL A 68 -0.44 -12.52 9.93
N ARG A 69 -1.53 -13.27 10.05
CA ARG A 69 -2.34 -13.70 8.90
C ARG A 69 -3.64 -12.92 8.89
N PHE A 70 -4.05 -12.45 7.71
CA PHE A 70 -5.34 -11.80 7.53
C PHE A 70 -6.33 -12.76 6.85
N PRO A 71 -7.64 -12.50 6.97
CA PRO A 71 -8.62 -13.17 6.15
C PRO A 71 -8.27 -13.07 4.67
N LYS A 72 -8.61 -14.10 3.90
CA LYS A 72 -8.41 -14.09 2.45
C LYS A 72 -9.31 -13.04 1.81
N TYR A 73 -8.73 -12.16 1.00
CA TYR A 73 -9.45 -11.25 0.11
C TYR A 73 -9.53 -11.86 -1.29
N THR A 74 -10.71 -11.88 -1.90
CA THR A 74 -10.92 -12.41 -3.25
C THR A 74 -10.91 -11.26 -4.23
N ARG A 75 -9.70 -10.81 -4.58
CA ARG A 75 -9.44 -9.76 -5.56
C ARG A 75 -10.27 -9.96 -6.84
N TYR A 76 -10.68 -8.86 -7.45
CA TYR A 76 -11.61 -8.74 -8.57
C TYR A 76 -13.08 -9.03 -8.24
N VAL A 77 -13.39 -10.13 -7.56
CA VAL A 77 -14.77 -10.46 -7.18
C VAL A 77 -15.26 -9.48 -6.12
N ASP A 78 -14.48 -9.34 -5.05
CA ASP A 78 -14.81 -8.45 -3.93
C ASP A 78 -14.73 -6.98 -4.37
N ASP A 79 -13.77 -6.63 -5.26
CA ASP A 79 -13.63 -5.28 -5.83
C ASP A 79 -14.87 -4.88 -6.65
N ALA A 80 -15.34 -5.77 -7.54
CA ALA A 80 -16.52 -5.50 -8.37
C ALA A 80 -17.81 -5.45 -7.54
N ALA A 81 -17.91 -6.30 -6.51
CA ALA A 81 -19.02 -6.26 -5.57
C ALA A 81 -19.04 -4.93 -4.79
N ASP A 82 -17.89 -4.44 -4.33
CA ASP A 82 -17.77 -3.16 -3.63
C ASP A 82 -18.16 -1.98 -4.53
N MET A 83 -17.65 -1.93 -5.76
CA MET A 83 -18.03 -0.93 -6.75
C MET A 83 -19.55 -0.91 -6.99
N ALA A 84 -20.17 -2.09 -7.11
CA ALA A 84 -21.60 -2.21 -7.34
C ALA A 84 -22.43 -1.70 -6.13
N ARG A 85 -21.95 -1.87 -4.90
CA ARG A 85 -22.56 -1.30 -3.69
C ARG A 85 -22.52 0.22 -3.70
N ILE A 86 -21.40 0.80 -4.12
CA ILE A 86 -21.25 2.26 -4.24
C ILE A 86 -22.24 2.83 -5.27
N ILE A 87 -22.32 2.21 -6.46
CA ILE A 87 -23.25 2.63 -7.53
C ILE A 87 -24.72 2.57 -7.07
N ARG A 88 -25.08 1.56 -6.25
CA ARG A 88 -26.43 1.41 -5.70
C ARG A 88 -26.71 2.31 -4.49
N GLY A 89 -25.73 3.06 -3.99
CA GLY A 89 -25.87 3.91 -2.79
C GLY A 89 -25.91 3.11 -1.48
N GLU A 90 -25.46 1.86 -1.48
CA GLU A 90 -25.41 0.98 -0.30
C GLU A 90 -24.19 1.26 0.59
N LYS A 91 -23.21 2.01 0.06
CA LYS A 91 -21.96 2.39 0.70
C LYS A 91 -21.39 3.64 0.02
N GLU A 92 -20.75 4.51 0.78
CA GLU A 92 -19.93 5.61 0.23
C GLU A 92 -18.58 5.08 -0.29
N SER A 93 -17.99 5.76 -1.28
CA SER A 93 -16.65 5.39 -1.74
C SER A 93 -15.63 5.49 -0.61
N ASP A 94 -14.77 4.48 -0.46
CA ASP A 94 -13.66 4.52 0.51
C ASP A 94 -12.61 5.58 0.14
N PHE A 95 -12.58 5.97 -1.13
CA PHE A 95 -11.65 6.95 -1.70
C PHE A 95 -12.43 8.12 -2.31
N SER A 96 -12.09 9.33 -1.90
CA SER A 96 -12.66 10.55 -2.46
C SER A 96 -12.03 10.86 -3.82
N TYR A 97 -12.69 11.71 -4.61
CA TYR A 97 -12.09 12.27 -5.83
C TYR A 97 -10.74 12.96 -5.55
N GLU A 98 -10.64 13.71 -4.46
CA GLU A 98 -9.39 14.39 -4.06
C GLU A 98 -8.27 13.41 -3.76
N HIS A 99 -8.58 12.25 -3.17
CA HIS A 99 -7.61 11.19 -2.95
C HIS A 99 -7.04 10.68 -4.27
N ASP A 100 -7.90 10.29 -5.20
CA ASP A 100 -7.49 9.75 -6.50
C ASP A 100 -6.73 10.78 -7.34
N LEU A 101 -7.16 12.04 -7.30
CA LEU A 101 -6.45 13.15 -7.94
C LEU A 101 -5.04 13.30 -7.36
N THR A 102 -4.91 13.35 -6.02
CA THR A 102 -3.62 13.47 -5.34
C THR A 102 -2.68 12.32 -5.71
N VAL A 103 -3.18 11.09 -5.78
CA VAL A 103 -2.41 9.91 -6.21
C VAL A 103 -1.89 10.09 -7.64
N GLN A 104 -2.76 10.50 -8.56
CA GLN A 104 -2.39 10.68 -9.96
C GLN A 104 -1.39 11.82 -10.17
N GLU A 105 -1.58 12.96 -9.51
CA GLU A 105 -0.64 14.09 -9.57
C GLU A 105 0.73 13.70 -9.00
N THR A 106 0.74 12.98 -7.87
CA THR A 106 1.97 12.47 -7.25
C THR A 106 2.72 11.54 -8.20
N LEU A 107 2.01 10.64 -8.91
CA LEU A 107 2.60 9.75 -9.91
C LEU A 107 3.22 10.55 -11.06
N LEU A 108 2.50 11.52 -11.62
CA LEU A 108 2.99 12.36 -12.70
C LEU A 108 4.25 13.13 -12.28
N GLN A 109 4.25 13.74 -11.10
CA GLN A 109 5.43 14.40 -10.53
C GLN A 109 6.61 13.45 -10.37
N ALA A 110 6.39 12.25 -9.83
CA ALA A 110 7.43 11.23 -9.66
C ALA A 110 8.02 10.77 -11.01
N CYS A 111 7.22 10.81 -12.07
CA CYS A 111 7.63 10.51 -13.45
C CYS A 111 8.24 11.74 -14.18
N GLY A 112 8.31 12.92 -13.56
CA GLY A 112 8.77 14.15 -14.21
C GLY A 112 7.84 14.66 -15.30
N LEU A 113 6.55 14.30 -15.24
CA LEU A 113 5.52 14.70 -16.19
C LEU A 113 4.74 15.92 -15.70
N PRO A 114 4.19 16.73 -16.62
CA PRO A 114 3.36 17.87 -16.24
C PRO A 114 2.08 17.40 -15.55
N ILE A 115 1.68 18.15 -14.52
CA ILE A 115 0.36 18.03 -13.91
C ILE A 115 -0.60 18.93 -14.69
N PRO A 116 -1.80 18.45 -15.07
CA PRO A 116 -2.83 19.31 -15.64
C PRO A 116 -3.07 20.51 -14.74
N LYS A 117 -3.08 21.72 -15.31
CA LYS A 117 -3.51 22.91 -14.58
C LYS A 117 -5.03 23.02 -14.72
N ASP A 118 -5.69 23.38 -13.62
CA ASP A 118 -7.08 23.89 -13.64
C ASP A 118 -7.20 25.15 -14.51
#